data_AF-A0A420HDT5-F1
#
_entry.id   AF-A0A420HDT5-F1
#
_cell.length_a   1.000
_cell.length_b   1.000
_cell.length_c   1.000
_cell.angle_alpha   90.00
_cell.angle_beta   90.00
_cell.angle_gamma   90.00
#
_symmetry.space_group_name_H-M   'P 1'
#
loop_
_entity.id
_entity.type
_entity.pdbx_description
1 polymer ?
#
loop_
_entity_poly.entity_id
_entity_poly.type
_entity_poly.pdbx_seq_one_letter_code
_entity_poly.pdbx_strand_id
1 'polypeptide(L)'
;MYGDLGNKLVEHAKRTQRLEHLPPYQTEIVRAITREVRELDKDVTNILSSMQGSFEPSSNPAISCNLLVNHLCMRRNKRCALAYHRTRIDKLEEMVWNGTDILDLAPSSIVMGSNFSESHHSRESSGSNPSPEEEEYVRQYNDLLAAYKGIWTDIDLTGSLDPPRDLFIDVRVLKDAGEIQTEYGQVSSSFSPIS
;
A
#
# COMPACT_ATOMS: atom_id res chain seq x y z
N MET A 1 -22.08 -18.03 0.61
CA MET A 1 -23.14 -17.03 0.84
C MET A 1 -22.64 -15.69 0.31
N TYR A 2 -23.52 -14.76 -0.09
CA TYR A 2 -23.08 -13.45 -0.59
C TYR A 2 -22.26 -12.71 0.47
N GLY A 3 -21.17 -12.07 0.05
CA GLY A 3 -20.31 -11.28 0.94
C GLY A 3 -19.30 -12.06 1.80
N ASP A 4 -19.23 -13.40 1.70
CA ASP A 4 -18.22 -14.20 2.42
C ASP A 4 -16.79 -13.85 1.98
N LEU A 5 -16.60 -13.59 0.68
CA LEU A 5 -15.32 -13.17 0.11
C LEU A 5 -14.88 -11.81 0.66
N GLY A 6 -15.83 -10.88 0.83
CA GLY A 6 -15.57 -9.58 1.44
C GLY A 6 -15.07 -9.68 2.87
N ASN A 7 -15.62 -10.60 3.68
CA ASN A 7 -15.15 -10.83 5.05
C ASN A 7 -13.72 -11.40 5.07
N LYS A 8 -13.42 -12.38 4.20
CA LYS A 8 -12.06 -12.92 4.06
C LYS A 8 -11.04 -11.86 3.67
N LEU A 9 -11.42 -10.94 2.78
CA LEU A 9 -10.56 -9.83 2.36
C LEU A 9 -10.28 -8.86 3.52
N VAL A 10 -11.30 -8.56 4.35
CA VAL A 10 -11.13 -7.70 5.54
C VAL A 10 -10.29 -8.38 6.62
N GLU A 11 -10.43 -9.69 6.82
CA GLU A 11 -9.53 -10.44 7.71
C GLU A 11 -8.08 -10.35 7.24
N HIS A 12 -7.85 -10.46 5.93
CA HIS A 12 -6.53 -10.27 5.35
C HIS A 12 -6.00 -8.86 5.61
N ALA A 13 -6.81 -7.82 5.40
CA ALA A 13 -6.46 -6.44 5.72
C ALA A 13 -6.06 -6.27 7.19
N LYS A 14 -6.80 -6.88 8.12
CA LYS A 14 -6.49 -6.84 9.56
C LYS A 14 -5.17 -7.55 9.89
N ARG A 15 -4.81 -8.62 9.16
CA ARG A 15 -3.49 -9.26 9.31
C ARG A 15 -2.37 -8.36 8.79
N THR A 16 -2.58 -7.69 7.65
CA THR A 16 -1.61 -6.73 7.07
C THR A 16 -1.24 -5.63 8.06
N GLN A 17 -2.19 -5.10 8.84
CA GLN A 17 -1.90 -4.06 9.85
C GLN A 17 -0.89 -4.48 10.93
N ARG A 18 -0.77 -5.79 11.20
CA ARG A 18 0.14 -6.32 12.24
C ARG A 18 1.50 -6.74 11.70
N LEU A 19 1.65 -6.78 10.38
CA LEU A 19 2.87 -7.23 9.73
C LEU A 19 3.77 -6.02 9.45
N GLU A 20 5.08 -6.21 9.62
CA GLU A 20 6.06 -5.20 9.25
C GLU A 20 6.22 -5.09 7.73
N HIS A 21 6.12 -6.21 7.03
CA HIS A 21 6.22 -6.28 5.57
C HIS A 21 4.85 -6.37 4.91
N LEU A 22 4.75 -5.90 3.67
CA LEU A 22 3.51 -5.96 2.92
C LEU A 22 3.31 -7.38 2.35
N PRO A 23 2.23 -8.10 2.68
CA PRO A 23 1.94 -9.39 2.07
C PRO A 23 1.57 -9.21 0.59
N PRO A 24 1.68 -10.28 -0.23
CA PRO A 24 1.29 -10.26 -1.64
C PRO A 24 -0.14 -9.74 -1.82
N TYR A 25 -0.41 -9.07 -2.93
CA TYR A 25 -1.75 -8.57 -3.23
C TYR A 25 -2.74 -9.69 -3.60
N GLN A 26 -3.93 -9.71 -3.00
CA GLN A 26 -4.96 -10.74 -3.20
C GLN A 26 -5.79 -10.51 -4.49
N THR A 27 -5.14 -10.55 -5.65
CA THR A 27 -5.78 -10.31 -6.96
C THR A 27 -7.03 -11.15 -7.18
N GLU A 28 -6.95 -12.45 -6.86
CA GLU A 28 -8.04 -13.39 -7.14
C GLU A 28 -9.29 -13.11 -6.29
N ILE A 29 -9.13 -12.74 -5.02
CA ILE A 29 -10.25 -12.41 -4.14
C ILE A 29 -10.89 -11.09 -4.59
N VAL A 30 -10.09 -10.08 -4.92
CA VAL A 30 -10.59 -8.79 -5.41
C VAL A 30 -11.34 -8.95 -6.74
N ARG A 31 -10.80 -9.74 -7.67
CA ARG A 31 -11.46 -10.08 -8.93
C ARG A 31 -12.78 -10.82 -8.70
N ALA A 32 -12.81 -11.79 -7.79
CA ALA A 32 -14.02 -12.53 -7.46
C ALA A 32 -15.11 -11.63 -6.88
N ILE A 33 -14.77 -10.74 -5.92
CA ILE A 33 -15.71 -9.76 -5.37
C ILE A 33 -16.23 -8.82 -6.46
N THR A 34 -15.37 -8.39 -7.38
CA THR A 34 -15.77 -7.50 -8.48
C THR A 34 -16.72 -8.19 -9.45
N ARG A 35 -16.49 -9.47 -9.75
CA ARG A 35 -17.41 -10.29 -10.56
C ARG A 35 -18.76 -10.47 -9.86
N GLU A 36 -18.76 -10.79 -8.57
CA GLU A 36 -19.98 -10.91 -7.75
C GLU A 36 -20.79 -9.60 -7.77
N VAL A 37 -20.15 -8.44 -7.61
CA VAL A 37 -20.84 -7.14 -7.69
C VAL A 37 -21.45 -6.89 -9.08
N ARG A 38 -20.74 -7.24 -10.16
CA ARG A 38 -21.27 -7.09 -11.53
C ARG A 38 -22.43 -8.03 -11.82
N GLU A 39 -22.41 -9.23 -11.25
CA GLU A 39 -23.49 -10.20 -11.37
C GLU A 39 -24.75 -9.71 -10.63
N LEU A 40 -24.59 -9.25 -9.38
CA LEU A 40 -25.67 -8.61 -8.61
C LEU A 40 -26.27 -7.40 -9.32
N ASP A 41 -25.43 -6.56 -9.93
CA ASP A 41 -25.86 -5.38 -10.69
C ASP A 41 -26.65 -5.77 -11.96
N LYS A 42 -26.19 -6.81 -12.66
CA LYS A 42 -26.89 -7.38 -13.82
C LYS A 42 -28.25 -7.92 -13.42
N ASP A 43 -28.35 -8.64 -12.30
CA ASP A 43 -29.62 -9.18 -11.80
C ASP A 43 -30.60 -8.08 -11.42
N VAL A 44 -30.12 -7.04 -10.70
CA VAL A 44 -30.91 -5.85 -10.38
C VAL A 44 -31.40 -5.16 -11.66
N THR A 45 -30.52 -5.00 -12.65
CA THR A 45 -30.87 -4.36 -13.93
C THR A 45 -31.91 -5.16 -14.72
N ASN A 46 -31.83 -6.50 -14.70
CA ASN A 46 -32.82 -7.38 -15.34
C ASN A 46 -34.19 -7.30 -14.65
N ILE A 47 -34.21 -7.24 -13.32
CA ILE A 47 -35.45 -7.07 -12.56
C ILE A 47 -36.06 -5.71 -12.89
N LEU A 48 -35.28 -4.63 -12.88
CA LEU A 48 -35.76 -3.28 -13.19
C LEU A 48 -36.25 -3.14 -14.64
N SER A 49 -35.58 -3.74 -15.61
CA SER A 49 -35.98 -3.66 -17.02
C SER A 49 -37.32 -4.35 -17.28
N SER A 50 -37.61 -5.45 -16.57
CA SER A 50 -38.91 -6.14 -16.64
C SER A 50 -40.08 -5.28 -16.16
N MET A 51 -39.82 -4.25 -15.33
CA MET A 51 -40.85 -3.43 -14.70
C MET A 51 -41.14 -2.11 -15.44
N GLN A 52 -40.47 -1.85 -16.58
CA GLN A 52 -40.75 -0.72 -17.50
C GLN A 52 -41.01 0.64 -16.80
N GLY A 53 -40.30 0.92 -15.70
CA GLY A 53 -40.34 2.22 -15.02
C GLY A 53 -41.55 2.49 -14.10
N SER A 54 -42.51 1.56 -13.97
CA SER A 54 -43.62 1.68 -13.02
C SER A 54 -43.41 0.70 -11.86
N PHE A 55 -42.62 1.12 -10.86
CA PHE A 55 -42.36 0.34 -9.66
C PHE A 55 -43.14 0.89 -8.48
N GLU A 56 -44.12 0.14 -8.00
CA GLU A 56 -44.85 0.48 -6.78
C GLU A 56 -44.44 -0.48 -5.65
N PRO A 57 -43.67 -0.03 -4.63
CA PRO A 57 -43.09 -0.91 -3.61
C PRO A 57 -44.12 -1.69 -2.78
N SER A 58 -45.32 -1.14 -2.62
CA SER A 58 -46.45 -1.74 -1.91
C SER A 58 -47.12 -2.88 -2.69
N SER A 59 -47.08 -2.82 -4.03
CA SER A 59 -47.70 -3.83 -4.89
C SER A 59 -46.97 -5.17 -4.84
N ASN A 60 -45.64 -5.15 -4.68
CA ASN A 60 -44.79 -6.34 -4.73
C ASN A 60 -43.66 -6.31 -3.67
N PRO A 61 -43.97 -6.52 -2.37
CA PRO A 61 -43.00 -6.44 -1.28
C PRO A 61 -41.80 -7.40 -1.45
N ALA A 62 -42.00 -8.56 -2.08
CA ALA A 62 -40.94 -9.54 -2.31
C ALA A 62 -39.86 -9.02 -3.26
N ILE A 63 -40.24 -8.32 -4.33
CA ILE A 63 -39.31 -7.73 -5.31
C ILE A 63 -38.58 -6.56 -4.66
N SER A 64 -39.29 -5.70 -3.93
CA SER A 64 -38.70 -4.61 -3.15
C SER A 64 -37.62 -5.10 -2.18
N CYS A 65 -37.90 -6.20 -1.45
CA CYS A 65 -36.93 -6.81 -0.56
C CYS A 65 -35.71 -7.36 -1.32
N ASN A 66 -35.95 -8.06 -2.44
CA ASN A 66 -34.87 -8.61 -3.27
C ASN A 66 -33.93 -7.51 -3.80
N LEU A 67 -34.48 -6.42 -4.36
CA LEU A 67 -33.71 -5.26 -4.81
C LEU A 67 -32.90 -4.63 -3.68
N LEU A 68 -33.52 -4.46 -2.51
CA LEU A 68 -32.86 -3.90 -1.34
C LEU A 68 -31.69 -4.78 -0.87
N VAL A 69 -31.90 -6.10 -0.78
CA VAL A 69 -30.86 -7.05 -0.38
C VAL A 69 -29.69 -7.02 -1.36
N ASN A 70 -29.94 -7.08 -2.67
CA ASN A 70 -28.90 -6.98 -3.68
C ASN A 70 -28.12 -5.66 -3.59
N HIS A 71 -28.83 -4.54 -3.42
CA HIS A 71 -28.21 -3.22 -3.23
C HIS A 71 -27.30 -3.19 -1.99
N LEU A 72 -27.77 -3.71 -0.85
CA LEU A 72 -26.98 -3.78 0.38
C LEU A 72 -25.76 -4.70 0.24
N CYS A 73 -25.90 -5.85 -0.44
CA CYS A 73 -24.80 -6.76 -0.75
C CYS A 73 -23.72 -6.09 -1.61
N MET A 74 -24.11 -5.38 -2.68
CA MET A 74 -23.16 -4.63 -3.52
C MET A 74 -22.40 -3.57 -2.72
N ARG A 75 -23.12 -2.79 -1.88
CA ARG A 75 -22.50 -1.78 -1.01
C ARG A 75 -21.55 -2.39 0.02
N ARG A 76 -21.90 -3.55 0.57
CA ARG A 76 -21.04 -4.30 1.50
C ARG A 76 -19.75 -4.72 0.83
N ASN A 77 -19.82 -5.32 -0.36
CA ASN A 77 -18.67 -5.75 -1.15
C ASN A 77 -17.75 -4.57 -1.50
N LYS A 78 -18.33 -3.44 -1.97
CA LYS A 78 -17.58 -2.20 -2.22
C LYS A 78 -16.85 -1.71 -0.97
N ARG A 79 -17.53 -1.69 0.18
CA ARG A 79 -16.92 -1.24 1.45
C ARG A 79 -15.76 -2.14 1.88
N CYS A 80 -15.90 -3.45 1.77
CA CYS A 80 -14.84 -4.41 2.10
C CYS A 80 -13.61 -4.23 1.20
N ALA A 81 -13.81 -4.07 -0.11
CA ALA A 81 -12.72 -3.84 -1.06
C ALA A 81 -11.98 -2.53 -0.76
N LEU A 82 -12.71 -1.42 -0.57
CA LEU A 82 -12.10 -0.12 -0.26
C LEU A 82 -11.33 -0.14 1.07
N ALA A 83 -11.86 -0.81 2.09
CA ALA A 83 -11.16 -0.93 3.37
C ALA A 83 -9.83 -1.69 3.24
N TYR A 84 -9.81 -2.76 2.46
CA TYR A 84 -8.59 -3.51 2.16
C TYR A 84 -7.57 -2.67 1.39
N HIS A 85 -7.99 -1.98 0.32
CA HIS A 85 -7.09 -1.10 -0.43
C HIS A 85 -6.55 0.04 0.42
N ARG A 86 -7.40 0.71 1.21
CA ARG A 86 -6.97 1.80 2.09
C ARG A 86 -5.91 1.33 3.08
N THR A 87 -6.12 0.18 3.71
CA THR A 87 -5.16 -0.40 4.66
C THR A 87 -3.81 -0.70 4.01
N ARG A 88 -3.80 -1.13 2.74
CA ARG A 88 -2.55 -1.38 2.00
C ARG A 88 -1.85 -0.09 1.63
N ILE A 89 -2.60 0.91 1.15
CA ILE A 89 -2.07 2.24 0.85
C ILE A 89 -1.48 2.89 2.10
N ASP A 90 -2.17 2.83 3.24
CA ASP A 90 -1.63 3.34 4.52
C ASP A 90 -0.26 2.73 4.83
N LYS A 91 -0.09 1.42 4.60
CA LYS A 91 1.18 0.74 4.84
C LYS A 91 2.26 1.11 3.81
N LEU A 92 1.88 1.27 2.54
CA LEU A 92 2.79 1.72 1.48
C LEU A 92 3.27 3.16 1.75
N GLU A 93 2.37 4.06 2.13
CA GLU A 93 2.70 5.43 2.53
C GLU A 93 3.68 5.41 3.72
N GLU A 94 3.40 4.63 4.76
CA GLU A 94 4.31 4.46 5.91
C GLU A 94 5.71 3.98 5.50
N MET A 95 5.79 3.01 4.58
CA MET A 95 7.07 2.50 4.06
C MET A 95 7.84 3.57 3.29
N VAL A 96 7.17 4.39 2.49
CA VAL A 96 7.77 5.53 1.78
C VAL A 96 8.35 6.54 2.77
N TRP A 97 7.60 6.90 3.82
CA TRP A 97 8.07 7.85 4.83
C TRP A 97 9.24 7.31 5.66
N ASN A 98 9.31 6.00 5.86
CA ASN A 98 10.43 5.34 6.55
C ASN A 98 11.68 5.16 5.67
N GLY A 99 11.68 5.67 4.43
CA GLY A 99 12.80 5.54 3.50
C GLY A 99 13.04 4.11 3.01
N THR A 100 12.05 3.22 3.13
CA THR A 100 12.13 1.91 2.50
C THR A 100 11.90 2.10 1.01
N ASP A 101 12.93 1.89 0.20
CA ASP A 101 12.77 1.99 -1.24
C ASP A 101 11.93 0.81 -1.75
N ILE A 102 10.64 1.06 -1.95
CA ILE A 102 9.67 0.10 -2.46
C ILE A 102 10.00 -0.27 -3.93
N LEU A 103 10.75 0.58 -4.65
CA LEU A 103 11.10 0.34 -6.05
C LEU A 103 12.32 -0.59 -6.19
N ASP A 104 13.20 -0.64 -5.19
CA ASP A 104 14.32 -1.59 -5.13
C ASP A 104 13.85 -3.05 -4.83
N LEU A 105 12.57 -3.23 -4.51
CA LEU A 105 11.91 -4.54 -4.37
C LEU A 105 11.36 -5.09 -5.69
N ALA A 106 11.29 -4.28 -6.76
CA ALA A 106 10.92 -4.75 -8.09
C ALA A 106 12.15 -5.34 -8.81
N PRO A 107 12.06 -6.51 -9.47
CA PRO A 107 13.21 -7.08 -10.17
C PRO A 107 13.48 -6.23 -11.42
N SER A 108 14.49 -5.35 -11.32
CA SER A 108 15.23 -4.73 -12.42
C SER A 108 14.43 -3.91 -13.43
N SER A 109 14.60 -2.58 -13.39
CA SER A 109 15.29 -1.83 -14.46
C SER A 109 15.18 -0.32 -14.26
N ILE A 110 16.29 0.35 -14.56
CA ILE A 110 16.52 1.81 -14.65
C ILE A 110 17.13 2.43 -13.39
N VAL A 111 18.45 2.33 -13.35
CA VAL A 111 19.36 3.35 -12.81
C VAL A 111 19.00 4.68 -13.48
N MET A 112 18.31 5.58 -12.80
CA MET A 112 18.32 6.99 -13.16
C MET A 112 18.50 7.81 -11.89
N GLY A 113 19.62 8.54 -11.87
CA GLY A 113 20.20 9.12 -10.67
C GLY A 113 19.26 10.06 -9.92
N SER A 114 19.16 9.81 -8.62
CA SER A 114 18.93 10.84 -7.62
C SER A 114 19.82 10.53 -6.43
N ASN A 115 20.83 11.38 -6.21
CA ASN A 115 21.76 11.31 -5.09
C ASN A 115 21.04 11.77 -3.81
N PHE A 116 20.19 10.93 -3.24
CA PHE A 116 19.68 11.12 -1.88
C PHE A 116 19.68 9.78 -1.13
N SER A 117 20.51 9.74 -0.07
CA SER A 117 20.54 8.74 1.01
C SER A 117 20.50 7.27 0.59
N GLU A 118 21.67 6.72 0.26
CA GLU A 118 21.92 5.29 0.14
C GLU A 118 21.94 4.63 1.54
N SER A 119 20.76 4.45 2.15
CA SER A 119 20.62 3.55 3.31
C SER A 119 20.46 2.12 2.80
N HIS A 120 21.59 1.51 2.45
CA HIS A 120 21.66 0.12 1.98
C HIS A 120 21.43 -0.87 3.16
N HIS A 121 20.21 -0.88 3.71
CA HIS A 121 19.74 -1.98 4.53
C HIS A 121 19.46 -3.17 3.62
N SER A 122 20.49 -4.01 3.43
CA SER A 122 20.36 -5.40 3.00
C SER A 122 19.54 -6.19 4.02
N ARG A 123 18.23 -5.97 4.02
CA ARG A 123 17.24 -6.72 4.80
C ARG A 123 16.61 -7.70 3.81
N GLU A 124 16.80 -8.98 4.08
CA GLU A 124 16.35 -10.11 3.26
C GLU A 124 15.04 -9.81 2.53
N SER A 125 15.06 -9.99 1.22
CA SER A 125 13.94 -9.84 0.28
C SER A 125 12.82 -10.86 0.57
N SER A 126 12.16 -10.69 1.70
CA SER A 126 10.85 -11.28 1.96
C SER A 126 9.86 -10.57 1.04
N GLY A 127 9.75 -11.11 -0.17
CA GLY A 127 9.06 -10.57 -1.34
C GLY A 127 7.73 -9.89 -1.04
N SER A 128 7.82 -8.59 -0.83
CA SER A 128 6.66 -7.71 -0.92
C SER A 128 6.48 -7.46 -2.41
N ASN A 129 5.63 -8.26 -3.06
CA ASN A 129 5.23 -8.01 -4.45
C ASN A 129 3.93 -7.18 -4.40
N PRO A 130 4.01 -5.83 -4.41
CA PRO A 130 2.85 -4.98 -4.62
C PRO A 130 2.20 -5.31 -5.97
N SER A 131 0.94 -4.93 -6.15
CA SER A 131 0.35 -5.02 -7.49
C SER A 131 0.96 -3.94 -8.40
N PRO A 132 0.96 -4.12 -9.74
CA PRO A 132 1.47 -3.10 -10.67
C PRO A 132 0.77 -1.74 -10.50
N GLU A 133 -0.50 -1.76 -10.11
CA GLU A 133 -1.27 -0.55 -9.82
C GLU A 133 -0.82 0.13 -8.53
N GLU A 134 -0.40 -0.64 -7.53
CA GLU A 134 0.19 -0.12 -6.28
C GLU A 134 1.58 0.46 -6.51
N GLU A 135 2.40 -0.15 -7.38
CA GLU A 135 3.71 0.38 -7.77
C GLU A 135 3.61 1.75 -8.46
N GLU A 136 2.67 1.88 -9.40
CA GLU A 136 2.43 3.16 -10.08
C GLU A 136 1.95 4.24 -9.09
N TYR A 137 1.07 3.87 -8.16
CA TYR A 137 0.63 4.77 -7.09
C TYR A 137 1.81 5.25 -6.22
N VAL A 138 2.68 4.33 -5.80
CA VAL A 138 3.87 4.66 -5.00
C VAL A 138 4.82 5.57 -5.77
N ARG A 139 5.03 5.34 -7.07
CA ARG A 139 5.85 6.23 -7.91
C ARG A 139 5.30 7.65 -7.92
N GLN A 140 4.01 7.81 -8.19
CA GLN A 140 3.37 9.14 -8.19
C GLN A 140 3.38 9.79 -6.81
N TYR A 141 3.26 9.00 -5.74
CA TYR A 141 3.34 9.49 -4.37
C TYR A 141 4.76 9.96 -4.01
N ASN A 142 5.79 9.24 -4.45
CA ASN A 142 7.19 9.65 -4.31
C ASN A 142 7.48 10.95 -5.06
N ASP A 143 6.99 11.10 -6.30
CA ASP A 143 7.14 12.34 -7.07
C ASP A 143 6.47 13.53 -6.35
N LEU A 144 5.26 13.31 -5.81
CA LEU A 144 4.54 14.31 -5.02
C LEU A 144 5.32 14.70 -3.75
N LEU A 145 5.87 13.70 -3.05
CA LEU A 145 6.67 13.91 -1.84
C LEU A 145 7.97 14.65 -2.15
N ALA A 146 8.66 14.30 -3.24
CA ALA A 146 9.87 14.99 -3.69
C ALA A 146 9.59 16.45 -4.05
N ALA A 147 8.48 16.74 -4.75
CA ALA A 147 8.05 18.09 -5.04
C ALA A 147 7.75 18.89 -3.77
N TYR A 148 7.15 18.24 -2.76
CA TYR A 148 6.88 18.87 -1.46
C TYR A 148 8.16 19.15 -0.67
N LYS A 149 9.10 18.20 -0.63
CA LYS A 149 10.42 18.37 -0.01
C LYS A 149 11.24 19.47 -0.68
N GLY A 150 11.14 19.61 -2.00
CA GLY A 150 11.86 20.63 -2.77
C GLY A 150 11.54 22.08 -2.35
N ILE A 151 10.42 22.31 -1.67
CA ILE A 151 10.06 23.62 -1.10
C ILE A 151 10.89 23.93 0.16
N TRP A 152 11.29 22.89 0.90
CA TRP A 152 11.95 22.98 2.20
C TRP A 152 13.35 22.36 2.13
N THR A 153 14.32 23.07 1.55
CA THR A 153 15.69 22.56 1.36
C THR A 153 16.47 22.37 2.66
N ASP A 154 16.09 23.10 3.71
CA ASP A 154 16.82 23.13 4.98
C ASP A 154 16.27 22.12 6.00
N ILE A 155 15.18 21.42 5.66
CA ILE A 155 14.46 20.52 6.57
C ILE A 155 14.27 19.17 5.89
N ASP A 156 14.93 18.14 6.42
CA ASP A 156 14.65 16.77 6.01
C ASP A 156 13.35 16.26 6.66
N LEU A 157 12.28 16.25 5.87
CA LEU A 157 10.96 15.77 6.28
C LEU A 157 10.89 14.24 6.48
N THR A 158 11.88 13.50 5.98
CA THR A 158 12.02 12.05 6.19
C THR A 158 13.09 11.69 7.22
N GLY A 159 13.62 12.71 7.91
CA GLY A 159 14.60 12.51 8.97
C GLY A 159 14.02 11.80 10.18
N SER A 160 14.90 11.45 11.11
CA SER A 160 14.53 10.82 12.38
C SER A 160 13.54 11.70 13.16
N LEU A 161 12.43 11.10 13.59
CA LEU A 161 11.48 11.70 14.53
C LEU A 161 12.02 11.71 15.97
N ASP A 162 13.04 10.90 16.26
CA ASP A 162 13.66 10.86 17.57
C ASP A 162 14.60 12.06 17.76
N PRO A 163 14.44 12.84 18.85
CA PRO A 163 15.28 13.99 19.09
C PRO A 163 16.73 13.58 19.38
N PRO A 164 17.72 14.31 18.84
CA PRO A 164 19.13 14.01 19.10
C PRO A 164 19.46 14.25 20.58
N ARG A 165 20.18 13.30 21.19
CA ARG A 165 20.61 13.39 22.60
C ARG A 165 21.92 14.14 22.76
N ASP A 166 22.86 13.88 21.85
CA ASP A 166 24.21 14.41 21.87
C ASP A 166 24.61 14.87 20.47
N LEU A 167 25.53 15.85 20.38
CA LEU A 167 26.04 16.38 19.11
C LEU A 167 26.93 15.38 18.37
N PHE A 168 27.58 14.48 19.11
CA PHE A 168 28.48 13.47 18.57
C PHE A 168 28.01 12.08 18.99
N ILE A 169 28.09 11.12 18.06
CA ILE A 169 27.76 9.73 18.28
C ILE A 169 28.92 8.83 17.84
N ASP A 170 29.17 7.77 18.59
CA ASP A 170 30.12 6.73 18.20
C ASP A 170 29.38 5.67 17.38
N VAL A 171 29.75 5.52 16.10
CA VAL A 171 29.14 4.55 15.19
C VAL A 171 30.08 3.36 15.00
N ARG A 172 29.56 2.14 15.16
CA ARG A 172 30.30 0.90 14.85
C ARG A 172 29.86 0.35 13.51
N VAL A 173 30.83 0.10 12.63
CA VAL A 173 30.63 -0.51 11.31
C VAL A 173 30.21 -1.97 11.48
N LEU A 174 29.06 -2.35 10.91
CA LEU A 174 28.56 -3.74 10.93
C LEU A 174 29.03 -4.54 9.70
N LYS A 175 29.27 -3.86 8.57
CA LYS A 175 29.78 -4.41 7.31
C LYS A 175 30.64 -3.34 6.63
N ASP A 176 31.71 -3.74 5.96
CA ASP A 176 32.52 -2.82 5.16
C ASP A 176 31.67 -2.18 4.06
N ALA A 177 31.61 -0.85 4.08
CA ALA A 177 30.95 -0.05 3.05
C ALA A 177 31.96 0.78 2.22
N GLY A 178 33.27 0.61 2.47
CA GLY A 178 34.31 1.38 1.78
C GLY A 178 34.35 2.84 2.22
N GLU A 179 34.53 3.74 1.24
CA GLU A 179 34.57 5.19 1.45
C GLU A 179 33.15 5.78 1.41
N ILE A 180 32.73 6.36 2.53
CA ILE A 180 31.44 7.03 2.67
C ILE A 180 31.64 8.53 2.47
N GLN A 181 30.91 9.11 1.52
CA GLN A 181 30.92 10.55 1.29
C GLN A 181 29.89 11.22 2.20
N THR A 182 30.35 12.11 3.08
CA THR A 182 29.49 12.97 3.88
C THR A 182 29.58 14.41 3.39
N GLU A 183 28.65 15.27 3.80
CA GLU A 183 28.68 16.71 3.51
C GLU A 183 29.93 17.40 4.09
N TYR A 184 30.57 16.82 5.11
CA TYR A 184 31.77 17.35 5.77
C TYR A 184 33.09 16.69 5.30
N GLY A 185 33.03 15.65 4.46
CA GLY A 185 34.22 14.97 3.93
C GLY A 185 34.10 13.45 3.79
N GLN A 186 35.21 12.82 3.41
CA GLN A 186 35.31 11.37 3.22
C GLN A 186 35.58 10.65 4.56
N VAL A 187 34.81 9.61 4.83
CA VAL A 187 34.99 8.73 5.99
C VAL A 187 35.22 7.30 5.49
N SER A 188 36.36 6.70 5.82
CA SER A 188 36.64 5.30 5.50
C SER A 188 36.03 4.39 6.56
N SER A 189 35.10 3.54 6.15
CA SER A 189 34.55 2.49 6.99
C SER A 189 35.39 1.22 6.82
N SER A 190 36.11 0.81 7.86
CA SER A 190 36.77 -0.50 7.90
C SER A 190 36.30 -1.32 9.10
N PHE A 191 35.88 -2.55 8.85
CA PHE A 191 35.42 -3.50 9.83
C PHE A 191 36.63 -4.16 10.50
N SER A 192 36.85 -3.85 11.78
CA SER A 192 37.87 -4.51 12.58
C SER A 192 37.21 -5.53 13.52
N PRO A 193 37.38 -6.86 13.30
CA PRO A 193 36.93 -7.85 14.25
C PRO A 193 37.81 -7.78 15.51
N ILE A 194 37.21 -7.41 16.63
CA ILE A 194 37.86 -7.45 17.95
C ILE A 194 38.24 -8.91 18.23
N SER A 195 39.55 -9.17 18.41
CA SER A 195 40.08 -10.47 18.85
C SER A 195 39.76 -10.75 20.32
#